data_AF-A0A5B8W177-F1
#
_entry.id   AF-A0A5B8W177-F1
#
_cell.length_a   1.000
_cell.length_b   1.000
_cell.length_c   1.000
_cell.angle_alpha   90.00
_cell.angle_beta   90.00
_cell.angle_gamma   90.00
#
_symmetry.space_group_name_H-M   'P 1'
#
loop_
_entity.id
_entity.type
_entity.pdbx_description
1 polymer ?
#
loop_
_entity_poly.entity_id
_entity_poly.type
_entity_poly.pdbx_seq_one_letter_code
_entity_poly.pdbx_strand_id
1 'polypeptide(L)'
;MDMHDWPYIKKSARRKKRLVKKDFDKKLIGLDKQRDILWATKYKLPMVPLERPYQSGWKRLFALRGDILRSAKGEFYQTLLKKINTVQYHHDRAFKKRKRKRGKYVYSEKPQILRVIDEYDWLRNTLKLTDKEKVLFSPKETWSVRKKALITEYHFLETWRFVLVVKPHIIYEKKQHDELLEKEIKQIENRINRENLQPRMSKLVGGSRYKYWKWRDEPEKYKNELKNKPVYTLQEEYMGY
;
A
#
# COMPACT_ATOMS: atom_id res chain seq x y z
N MET A 1 -16.18 57.04 35.44
CA MET A 1 -15.23 55.90 35.48
C MET A 1 -14.77 55.65 34.07
N ASP A 2 -13.50 55.90 33.81
CA ASP A 2 -12.94 55.90 32.47
C ASP A 2 -12.70 54.45 32.00
N MET A 3 -13.34 54.03 30.90
CA MET A 3 -13.24 52.67 30.37
C MET A 3 -11.94 52.41 29.60
N HIS A 4 -10.96 53.32 29.68
CA HIS A 4 -9.79 53.34 28.78
C HIS A 4 -8.44 53.04 29.43
N ASP A 5 -8.37 52.87 30.76
CA ASP A 5 -7.11 52.55 31.45
C ASP A 5 -7.01 51.06 31.83
N TRP A 6 -6.98 50.18 30.83
CA TRP A 6 -6.44 48.83 31.04
C TRP A 6 -4.92 48.87 30.84
N PRO A 7 -4.09 48.52 31.84
CA PRO A 7 -2.65 48.57 31.70
C PRO A 7 -2.21 47.60 30.59
N TYR A 8 -1.60 48.13 29.53
CA TYR A 8 -1.01 47.34 28.47
C TYR A 8 0.10 46.44 29.05
N ILE A 9 -0.22 45.17 29.32
CA ILE A 9 0.75 44.20 29.82
C ILE A 9 1.73 43.86 28.69
N LYS A 10 2.92 44.47 28.72
CA LYS A 10 4.03 44.14 27.82
C LYS A 10 4.29 42.64 27.86
N LYS A 11 4.18 41.97 26.70
CA LYS A 11 4.39 40.51 26.60
C LYS A 11 5.83 40.15 27.00
N SER A 12 5.99 39.17 27.87
CA SER A 12 7.32 38.66 28.26
C SER A 12 8.10 38.09 27.06
N ALA A 13 9.43 38.09 27.15
CA ALA A 13 10.31 37.57 26.10
C ALA A 13 9.97 36.12 25.70
N ARG A 14 9.62 35.27 26.69
CA ARG A 14 9.16 33.89 26.46
C ARG A 14 7.86 33.85 25.65
N ARG A 15 6.89 34.71 25.96
CA ARG A 15 5.62 34.80 25.24
C ARG A 15 5.82 35.24 23.80
N LYS A 16 6.70 36.21 23.55
CA LYS A 16 7.07 36.67 22.20
C LYS A 16 7.70 35.53 21.37
N LYS A 17 8.71 34.81 21.91
CA LYS A 17 9.34 33.65 21.25
C LYS A 17 8.32 32.55 20.91
N ARG A 18 7.37 32.28 21.81
CA ARG A 18 6.31 31.28 21.59
C ARG A 18 5.35 31.68 20.48
N LEU A 19 5.02 32.97 20.36
CA LEU A 19 4.15 33.47 19.28
C LEU A 19 4.82 33.28 17.93
N VAL A 20 6.07 33.71 17.77
CA VAL A 20 6.84 33.53 16.52
C VAL A 20 6.88 32.05 16.10
N LYS A 21 7.16 31.15 17.04
CA LYS A 21 7.16 29.70 16.77
C LYS A 21 5.79 29.17 16.36
N LYS A 22 4.73 29.59 17.05
CA LYS A 22 3.36 29.19 16.71
C LYS A 22 2.94 29.69 15.33
N ASP A 23 3.29 30.93 14.99
CA ASP A 23 2.96 31.51 13.69
C ASP A 23 3.74 30.81 12.56
N PHE A 24 5.01 30.46 12.81
CA PHE A 24 5.77 29.61 11.89
C PHE A 24 5.15 28.22 11.73
N ASP A 25 4.79 27.55 12.83
CA ASP A 25 4.13 26.23 12.79
C ASP A 25 2.78 26.31 12.03
N LYS A 26 1.99 27.39 12.20
CA LYS A 26 0.76 27.62 11.42
C LYS A 26 1.04 27.78 9.92
N LYS A 27 2.09 28.53 9.55
CA LYS A 27 2.51 28.66 8.14
C LYS A 27 2.88 27.30 7.54
N LEU A 28 3.57 26.45 8.30
CA LEU A 28 3.93 25.10 7.87
C LEU A 28 2.69 24.20 7.66
N ILE A 29 1.70 24.28 8.55
CA ILE A 29 0.44 23.54 8.39
C ILE A 29 -0.32 24.04 7.15
N GLY A 30 -0.36 25.34 6.91
CA GLY A 30 -0.98 25.92 5.71
C GLY A 30 -0.30 25.44 4.43
N LEU A 31 1.03 25.42 4.41
CA LEU A 31 1.82 24.94 3.29
C LEU A 31 1.59 23.45 3.00
N ASP A 32 1.48 22.61 4.03
CA ASP A 32 1.16 21.17 3.89
C ASP A 32 -0.24 20.97 3.28
N LYS A 33 -1.25 21.71 3.78
CA LYS A 33 -2.60 21.67 3.21
C LYS A 33 -2.63 22.12 1.75
N GLN A 34 -1.92 23.19 1.41
CA GLN A 34 -1.84 23.67 0.04
C GLN A 34 -1.20 22.61 -0.87
N ARG A 35 -0.11 21.98 -0.43
CA ARG A 35 0.51 20.85 -1.12
C ARG A 35 -0.49 19.72 -1.35
N ASP A 36 -1.20 19.29 -0.32
CA ASP A 36 -2.17 18.20 -0.42
C ASP A 36 -3.29 18.52 -1.42
N ILE A 37 -3.79 19.77 -1.41
CA ILE A 37 -4.79 20.25 -2.38
C ILE A 37 -4.25 20.17 -3.80
N LEU A 38 -3.04 20.69 -4.07
CA LEU A 38 -2.45 20.66 -5.40
C LEU A 38 -2.22 19.23 -5.91
N TRP A 39 -1.72 18.34 -5.05
CA TRP A 39 -1.57 16.93 -5.39
C TRP A 39 -2.92 16.27 -5.65
N ALA A 40 -3.93 16.53 -4.83
CA ALA A 40 -5.28 16.02 -5.06
C ALA A 40 -5.87 16.53 -6.38
N THR A 41 -5.68 17.80 -6.72
CA THR A 41 -6.08 18.39 -8.00
C THR A 41 -5.36 17.69 -9.17
N LYS A 42 -4.04 17.48 -9.07
CA LYS A 42 -3.25 16.76 -10.07
C LYS A 42 -3.76 15.32 -10.28
N TYR A 43 -4.12 14.63 -9.20
CA TYR A 43 -4.71 13.29 -9.28
C TYR A 43 -6.11 13.29 -9.91
N LYS A 44 -6.89 14.37 -9.77
CA LYS A 44 -8.24 14.52 -10.34
C LYS A 44 -8.27 14.88 -11.83
N LEU A 45 -7.14 15.31 -12.42
CA LEU A 45 -7.07 15.62 -13.85
C LEU A 45 -7.57 14.43 -14.70
N PRO A 46 -8.31 14.65 -15.79
CA PRO A 46 -8.83 13.56 -16.61
C PRO A 46 -7.71 12.82 -17.35
N MET A 47 -8.01 11.60 -17.81
CA MET A 47 -7.19 10.92 -18.82
C MET A 47 -7.59 11.46 -20.20
N VAL A 48 -6.59 11.74 -21.04
CA VAL A 48 -6.76 12.26 -22.39
C VAL A 48 -6.24 11.21 -23.36
N PRO A 49 -7.00 10.87 -24.43
CA PRO A 49 -6.54 9.94 -25.44
C PRO A 49 -5.28 10.46 -26.14
N LEU A 50 -4.37 9.55 -26.47
CA LEU A 50 -3.20 9.83 -27.29
C LEU A 50 -3.60 9.79 -28.76
N GLU A 51 -3.12 10.77 -29.54
CA GLU A 51 -3.29 10.78 -30.99
C GLU A 51 -2.71 9.50 -31.63
N ARG A 52 -1.58 9.03 -31.10
CA ARG A 52 -0.91 7.81 -31.56
C ARG A 52 -0.64 6.89 -30.36
N PRO A 53 -1.46 5.85 -30.16
CA PRO A 53 -1.18 4.82 -29.17
C PRO A 53 0.18 4.17 -29.45
N TYR A 54 0.94 3.89 -28.39
CA TYR A 54 2.26 3.28 -28.53
C TYR A 54 2.40 2.05 -27.63
N GLN A 55 3.26 1.13 -28.05
CA GLN A 55 3.59 -0.05 -27.25
C GLN A 55 4.66 0.30 -26.22
N SER A 56 4.33 0.20 -24.94
CA SER A 56 5.26 0.40 -23.81
C SER A 56 6.05 -0.87 -23.47
N GLY A 57 5.53 -2.04 -23.86
CA GLY A 57 6.17 -3.33 -23.65
C GLY A 57 5.20 -4.48 -23.90
N TRP A 58 5.25 -5.48 -23.05
CA TRP A 58 4.42 -6.68 -23.11
C TRP A 58 3.72 -6.89 -21.77
N LYS A 59 2.51 -7.42 -21.83
CA LYS A 59 1.79 -7.92 -20.66
C LYS A 59 1.40 -9.37 -20.90
N ARG A 60 1.47 -10.17 -19.84
CA ARG A 60 0.96 -11.54 -19.87
C ARG A 60 -0.04 -11.75 -18.74
N LEU A 61 -1.06 -12.52 -19.05
CA LEU A 61 -2.21 -12.78 -18.20
C LEU A 61 -2.76 -14.17 -18.51
N PHE A 62 -3.57 -14.70 -17.61
CA PHE A 62 -4.25 -15.96 -17.85
C PHE A 62 -5.48 -15.73 -18.72
N ALA A 63 -5.67 -16.62 -19.69
CA ALA A 63 -6.88 -16.73 -20.48
C ALA A 63 -7.46 -18.13 -20.32
N LEU A 64 -8.78 -18.25 -20.44
CA LEU A 64 -9.45 -19.55 -20.43
C LEU A 64 -9.04 -20.34 -21.67
N ARG A 65 -8.73 -21.63 -21.48
CA ARG A 65 -8.41 -22.52 -22.59
C ARG A 65 -9.62 -22.69 -23.51
N GLY A 66 -9.39 -22.73 -24.83
CA GLY A 66 -10.46 -22.62 -25.83
C GLY A 66 -11.48 -23.76 -25.83
N ASP A 67 -11.09 -24.96 -25.39
CA ASP A 67 -11.98 -26.10 -25.17
C ASP A 67 -12.96 -25.86 -24.02
N ILE A 68 -12.47 -25.36 -22.89
CA ILE A 68 -13.30 -25.06 -21.72
C ILE A 68 -14.21 -23.87 -21.99
N LEU A 69 -13.72 -22.88 -22.74
CA LEU A 69 -14.52 -21.72 -23.14
C LEU A 69 -15.79 -22.14 -23.92
N ARG A 70 -15.71 -23.18 -24.74
CA ARG A 70 -16.86 -23.74 -25.49
C ARG A 70 -17.74 -24.68 -24.67
N SER A 71 -17.32 -25.06 -23.48
CA SER A 71 -18.09 -25.95 -22.60
C SER A 71 -19.24 -25.20 -21.92
N ALA A 72 -20.23 -25.95 -21.40
CA ALA A 72 -21.34 -25.39 -20.62
C ALA A 72 -20.88 -24.60 -19.37
N LYS A 73 -19.69 -24.87 -18.84
CA LYS A 73 -19.10 -24.15 -17.68
C LYS A 73 -18.16 -23.01 -18.11
N GLY A 74 -18.04 -22.71 -19.40
CA GLY A 74 -17.10 -21.71 -19.91
C GLY A 74 -17.31 -20.34 -19.29
N GLU A 75 -18.57 -19.88 -19.22
CA GLU A 75 -18.91 -18.59 -18.61
C GLU A 75 -18.55 -18.55 -17.12
N PHE A 76 -18.82 -19.62 -16.37
CA PHE A 76 -18.46 -19.73 -14.95
C PHE A 76 -16.96 -19.58 -14.72
N TYR A 77 -16.12 -20.25 -15.51
CA TYR A 77 -14.67 -20.10 -15.37
C TYR A 77 -14.18 -18.74 -15.86
N GLN A 78 -14.86 -18.14 -16.83
CA GLN A 78 -14.53 -16.80 -17.32
C GLN A 78 -14.82 -15.72 -16.27
N THR A 79 -15.94 -15.83 -15.54
CA THR A 79 -16.28 -14.90 -14.45
C THR A 79 -15.35 -15.09 -13.25
N LEU A 80 -15.03 -16.34 -12.88
CA LEU A 80 -14.04 -16.63 -11.84
C LEU A 80 -12.66 -16.08 -12.20
N LEU A 81 -12.22 -16.29 -13.45
CA LEU A 81 -10.93 -15.79 -13.93
C LEU A 81 -10.83 -14.27 -13.77
N LYS A 82 -11.89 -13.50 -14.07
CA LYS A 82 -11.88 -12.03 -13.86
C LYS A 82 -11.56 -11.63 -12.42
N LYS A 83 -11.95 -12.44 -11.42
CA LYS A 83 -11.71 -12.19 -9.99
C LYS A 83 -10.27 -12.51 -9.58
N ILE A 84 -9.70 -13.60 -10.11
CA ILE A 84 -8.38 -14.12 -9.68
C ILE A 84 -7.23 -13.90 -10.68
N ASN A 85 -7.49 -13.27 -11.83
CA ASN A 85 -6.47 -13.07 -12.85
C ASN A 85 -5.33 -12.19 -12.31
N THR A 86 -4.12 -12.51 -12.74
CA THR A 86 -2.93 -11.69 -12.48
C THR A 86 -2.39 -11.18 -13.80
N VAL A 87 -1.94 -9.92 -13.82
CA VAL A 87 -1.30 -9.33 -14.99
C VAL A 87 0.14 -9.01 -14.62
N GLN A 88 1.08 -9.49 -15.43
CA GLN A 88 2.49 -9.13 -15.30
C GLN A 88 2.91 -8.32 -16.52
N TYR A 89 3.63 -7.22 -16.26
CA TYR A 89 4.21 -6.36 -17.28
C TYR A 89 5.72 -6.61 -17.39
N HIS A 90 6.25 -6.52 -18.61
CA HIS A 90 7.66 -6.66 -18.90
C HIS A 90 8.02 -5.91 -20.19
N HIS A 91 9.27 -5.46 -20.32
CA HIS A 91 9.73 -4.76 -21.53
C HIS A 91 9.92 -5.74 -22.71
N ASP A 92 10.36 -6.96 -22.44
CA ASP A 92 10.57 -8.03 -23.42
C ASP A 92 9.44 -9.10 -23.38
N ARG A 93 9.09 -9.64 -24.55
CA ARG A 93 8.04 -10.64 -24.77
C ARG A 93 8.33 -11.97 -24.07
N ALA A 94 9.59 -12.30 -23.80
CA ALA A 94 9.97 -13.57 -23.19
C ALA A 94 9.77 -13.63 -21.66
N PHE A 95 9.53 -12.49 -20.99
CA PHE A 95 9.37 -12.42 -19.51
C PHE A 95 10.49 -13.09 -18.72
N LYS A 96 11.72 -13.06 -19.23
CA LYS A 96 12.89 -13.64 -18.56
C LYS A 96 13.46 -12.67 -17.53
N LYS A 97 13.76 -13.17 -16.34
CA LYS A 97 14.42 -12.41 -15.28
C LYS A 97 15.91 -12.72 -15.30
N ARG A 98 16.73 -11.67 -15.34
CA ARG A 98 18.18 -11.76 -15.16
C ARG A 98 18.49 -12.12 -13.71
N LYS A 99 19.19 -13.23 -13.48
CA LYS A 99 19.62 -13.70 -12.15
C LYS A 99 21.12 -13.99 -12.17
N ARG A 100 21.84 -13.55 -11.14
CA ARG A 100 23.27 -13.90 -10.97
C ARG A 100 23.38 -15.27 -10.32
N LYS A 101 24.13 -16.18 -10.93
CA LYS A 101 24.43 -17.53 -10.41
C LYS A 101 25.90 -17.83 -10.66
N ARG A 102 26.65 -18.11 -9.57
CA ARG A 102 28.10 -18.42 -9.63
C ARG A 102 28.91 -17.41 -10.48
N GLY A 103 28.73 -16.11 -10.21
CA GLY A 103 29.46 -15.04 -10.91
C GLY A 103 28.94 -14.68 -12.31
N LYS A 104 28.14 -15.52 -12.97
CA LYS A 104 27.57 -15.27 -14.30
C LYS A 104 26.10 -14.84 -14.21
N TYR A 105 25.61 -14.11 -15.22
CA TYR A 105 24.19 -13.80 -15.37
C TYR A 105 23.50 -14.85 -16.23
N VAL A 106 22.40 -15.40 -15.73
CA VAL A 106 21.54 -16.35 -16.44
C VAL A 106 20.13 -15.77 -16.49
N TYR A 107 19.47 -15.94 -17.63
CA TYR A 107 18.08 -15.56 -17.80
C TYR A 107 17.20 -16.76 -17.47
N SER A 108 16.40 -16.63 -16.41
CA SER A 108 15.42 -17.64 -16.01
C SER A 108 14.01 -17.15 -16.31
N GLU A 109 13.12 -18.05 -16.71
CA GLU A 109 11.70 -17.73 -16.82
C GLU A 109 11.15 -17.26 -15.47
N LYS A 110 10.40 -16.16 -15.50
CA LYS A 110 9.68 -15.70 -14.31
C LYS A 110 8.39 -16.53 -14.22
N PRO A 111 8.14 -17.28 -13.14
CA PRO A 111 6.86 -17.96 -12.98
C PRO A 111 5.74 -16.94 -12.75
N GLN A 112 4.54 -17.26 -13.23
CA GLN A 112 3.33 -16.51 -12.92
C GLN A 112 2.27 -17.50 -12.46
N ILE A 113 1.60 -17.13 -11.38
CA ILE A 113 0.51 -17.88 -10.77
C ILE A 113 -0.74 -16.99 -10.70
N LEU A 114 -1.90 -17.62 -10.63
CA LEU A 114 -3.15 -16.92 -10.34
C LEU A 114 -3.09 -16.26 -8.97
N ARG A 115 -4.00 -15.32 -8.70
CA ARG A 115 -4.05 -14.63 -7.42
C ARG A 115 -4.27 -15.65 -6.31
N VAL A 116 -3.33 -15.68 -5.37
CA VAL A 116 -3.47 -16.39 -4.10
C VAL A 116 -4.31 -15.53 -3.18
N ILE A 117 -5.25 -16.14 -2.48
CA ILE A 117 -6.15 -15.45 -1.56
C ILE A 117 -5.62 -15.70 -0.16
N ASP A 118 -5.35 -14.64 0.60
CA ASP A 118 -4.95 -14.80 2.00
C ASP A 118 -6.17 -15.11 2.87
N GLU A 119 -5.94 -15.62 4.08
CA GLU A 119 -6.99 -15.96 5.03
C GLU A 119 -7.95 -14.79 5.32
N TYR A 120 -7.44 -13.57 5.36
CA TYR A 120 -8.26 -12.39 5.64
C TYR A 120 -9.23 -12.08 4.48
N ASP A 121 -8.72 -12.06 3.25
CA ASP A 121 -9.52 -11.87 2.03
C ASP A 121 -10.52 -13.01 1.84
N TRP A 122 -10.14 -14.23 2.23
CA TRP A 122 -11.00 -15.41 2.17
C TRP A 122 -12.19 -15.31 3.12
N LEU A 123 -11.94 -15.02 4.40
CA LEU A 123 -12.98 -14.91 5.44
C LEU A 123 -13.95 -13.75 5.14
N ARG A 124 -13.43 -12.61 4.68
CA ARG A 124 -14.25 -11.45 4.32
C ARG A 124 -14.89 -11.55 2.93
N ASN A 125 -14.52 -12.56 2.16
CA ASN A 125 -14.93 -12.74 0.78
C ASN A 125 -14.76 -11.46 -0.07
N THR A 126 -13.60 -10.82 0.01
CA THR A 126 -13.34 -9.52 -0.66
C THR A 126 -13.47 -9.61 -2.17
N LEU A 127 -13.24 -10.80 -2.73
CA LEU A 127 -13.38 -11.13 -4.15
C LEU A 127 -14.82 -11.47 -4.57
N LYS A 128 -15.79 -11.50 -3.65
CA LYS A 128 -17.18 -11.89 -3.90
C LYS A 128 -17.27 -13.25 -4.60
N LEU A 129 -16.56 -14.24 -4.05
CA LEU A 129 -16.61 -15.62 -4.50
C LEU A 129 -17.94 -16.27 -4.10
N THR A 130 -18.54 -16.99 -5.04
CA THR A 130 -19.70 -17.84 -4.79
C THR A 130 -19.24 -19.15 -4.14
N ASP A 131 -20.11 -19.83 -3.40
CA ASP A 131 -19.75 -21.08 -2.72
C ASP A 131 -19.25 -22.16 -3.70
N LYS A 132 -19.84 -22.23 -4.90
CA LYS A 132 -19.36 -23.10 -6.00
C LYS A 132 -17.92 -22.78 -6.43
N GLU A 133 -17.53 -21.50 -6.43
CA GLU A 133 -16.17 -21.08 -6.78
C GLU A 133 -15.20 -21.40 -5.65
N LYS A 134 -15.61 -21.24 -4.39
CA LYS A 134 -14.78 -21.53 -3.21
C LYS A 134 -14.32 -22.99 -3.15
N VAL A 135 -15.15 -23.93 -3.60
CA VAL A 135 -14.81 -25.36 -3.67
C VAL A 135 -13.56 -25.62 -4.54
N LEU A 136 -13.23 -24.73 -5.47
CA LEU A 136 -12.07 -24.87 -6.35
C LEU A 136 -10.75 -24.39 -5.73
N PHE A 137 -10.77 -23.99 -4.46
CA PHE A 137 -9.60 -23.54 -3.73
C PHE A 137 -9.24 -24.53 -2.62
N SER A 138 -7.94 -24.70 -2.41
CA SER A 138 -7.40 -25.51 -1.31
C SER A 138 -6.54 -24.65 -0.39
N PRO A 139 -6.73 -24.76 0.93
CA PRO A 139 -5.87 -24.09 1.91
C PRO A 139 -4.49 -24.74 1.90
N LYS A 140 -3.46 -23.90 1.98
CA LYS A 140 -2.06 -24.29 2.06
C LYS A 140 -1.37 -23.41 3.08
N GLU A 141 -0.70 -24.03 4.04
CA GLU A 141 0.15 -23.31 4.96
C GLU A 141 1.48 -22.96 4.30
N THR A 142 1.86 -21.69 4.37
CA THR A 142 3.13 -21.20 3.84
C THR A 142 3.82 -20.30 4.86
N TRP A 143 5.15 -20.37 4.90
CA TRP A 143 5.93 -19.47 5.74
C TRP A 143 6.03 -18.09 5.12
N SER A 144 5.42 -17.09 5.76
CA SER A 144 5.53 -15.69 5.32
C SER A 144 6.78 -15.04 5.87
N VAL A 145 7.75 -14.72 5.01
CA VAL A 145 8.98 -14.00 5.41
C VAL A 145 8.66 -12.61 6.01
N ARG A 146 7.63 -11.93 5.48
CA ARG A 146 7.24 -10.58 5.93
C ARG A 146 6.65 -10.58 7.34
N LYS A 147 5.79 -11.56 7.63
CA LYS A 147 5.16 -11.70 8.95
C LYS A 147 6.02 -12.53 9.92
N LYS A 148 7.00 -13.28 9.40
CA LYS A 148 7.81 -14.26 10.14
C LYS A 148 6.94 -15.27 10.88
N ALA A 149 5.90 -15.76 10.21
CA ALA A 149 4.91 -16.69 10.75
C ALA A 149 4.36 -17.58 9.64
N LEU A 150 3.81 -18.74 10.02
CA LEU A 150 2.99 -19.55 9.13
C LEU A 150 1.68 -18.79 8.85
N ILE A 151 1.29 -18.77 7.58
CA ILE A 151 0.02 -18.19 7.13
C ILE A 151 -0.72 -19.18 6.25
N THR A 152 -2.04 -19.15 6.33
CA THR A 152 -2.91 -19.94 5.46
C THR A 152 -3.21 -19.15 4.20
N GLU A 153 -2.86 -19.74 3.05
CA GLU A 153 -3.11 -19.20 1.71
C GLU A 153 -4.00 -20.16 0.93
N TYR A 154 -4.99 -19.62 0.21
CA TYR A 154 -5.91 -20.40 -0.60
C TYR A 154 -5.49 -20.37 -2.06
N HIS A 155 -5.17 -21.54 -2.60
CA HIS A 155 -4.70 -21.73 -3.97
C HIS A 155 -5.79 -22.34 -4.85
N PHE A 156 -5.91 -21.81 -6.06
CA PHE A 156 -6.78 -22.40 -7.08
C PHE A 156 -6.24 -23.76 -7.54
N LEU A 157 -7.09 -24.79 -7.55
CA LEU A 157 -6.70 -26.17 -7.84
C LEU A 157 -6.55 -26.44 -9.34
N GLU A 158 -7.54 -26.06 -10.14
CA GLU A 158 -7.66 -26.48 -11.54
C GLU A 158 -6.86 -25.58 -12.49
N THR A 159 -5.62 -25.25 -12.15
CA THR A 159 -4.79 -24.27 -12.88
C THR A 159 -4.62 -24.57 -14.37
N TRP A 160 -4.65 -25.84 -14.77
CA TRP A 160 -4.58 -26.33 -16.15
C TRP A 160 -5.71 -25.81 -17.05
N ARG A 161 -6.81 -25.31 -16.48
CA ARG A 161 -7.90 -24.69 -17.23
C ARG A 161 -7.51 -23.36 -17.86
N PHE A 162 -6.44 -22.75 -17.37
CA PHE A 162 -5.99 -21.44 -17.79
C PHE A 162 -4.62 -21.51 -18.46
N VAL A 163 -4.46 -20.74 -19.53
CA VAL A 163 -3.22 -20.66 -20.30
C VAL A 163 -2.69 -19.24 -20.23
N LEU A 164 -1.37 -19.09 -20.11
CA LEU A 164 -0.73 -17.78 -20.18
C LEU A 164 -0.73 -17.27 -21.61
N VAL A 165 -1.29 -16.07 -21.80
CA VAL A 165 -1.30 -15.37 -23.08
C VAL A 165 -0.48 -14.10 -22.95
N VAL A 166 0.47 -13.93 -23.86
CA VAL A 166 1.31 -12.73 -23.98
C VAL A 166 0.71 -11.81 -25.03
N LYS A 167 0.51 -10.54 -24.69
CA LYS A 167 -0.02 -9.50 -25.57
C LYS A 167 0.83 -8.23 -25.47
N PRO A 168 0.90 -7.41 -26.54
CA PRO A 168 1.54 -6.09 -26.43
C PRO A 168 0.79 -5.24 -25.39
N HIS A 169 1.55 -4.48 -24.61
CA HIS A 169 0.98 -3.47 -23.72
C HIS A 169 0.98 -2.13 -24.45
N ILE A 170 -0.18 -1.82 -25.03
CA ILE A 170 -0.42 -0.55 -25.72
C ILE A 170 -0.99 0.44 -24.71
N ILE A 171 -0.44 1.66 -24.72
CA ILE A 171 -0.93 2.81 -23.95
C ILE A 171 -1.74 3.67 -24.91
N TYR A 172 -3.01 3.88 -24.57
CA TYR A 172 -3.97 4.65 -25.38
C TYR A 172 -4.22 6.05 -24.81
N GLU A 173 -4.00 6.23 -23.51
CA GLU A 173 -4.34 7.45 -22.80
C GLU A 173 -3.16 7.90 -21.94
N LYS A 174 -3.07 9.21 -21.73
CA LYS A 174 -2.16 9.82 -20.78
C LYS A 174 -2.95 10.73 -19.84
N LYS A 175 -2.42 10.95 -18.63
CA LYS A 175 -2.97 11.97 -17.73
C LYS A 175 -2.85 13.34 -18.39
N GLN A 176 -3.89 14.17 -18.30
CA GLN A 176 -3.79 15.57 -18.72
C GLN A 176 -2.63 16.24 -17.97
N HIS A 177 -1.90 17.09 -18.67
CA HIS A 177 -0.81 17.88 -18.11
C HIS A 177 -1.27 19.33 -17.93
N ASP A 178 -1.03 19.89 -16.75
CA ASP A 178 -1.27 21.29 -16.43
C ASP A 178 0.05 21.90 -15.94
N GLU A 179 0.60 22.79 -16.75
CA GLU A 179 1.92 23.39 -16.51
C GLU A 179 1.93 24.30 -15.27
N LEU A 180 0.85 25.05 -15.05
CA LEU A 180 0.74 25.96 -13.91
C LEU A 180 0.70 25.17 -12.60
N LEU A 181 -0.12 24.11 -12.57
CA LEU A 181 -0.22 23.23 -11.41
C LEU A 181 1.12 22.56 -11.07
N GLU A 182 1.85 22.06 -12.08
CA GLU A 182 3.15 21.42 -11.90
C GLU A 182 4.20 22.42 -11.41
N LYS A 183 4.17 23.65 -11.92
CA LYS A 183 5.05 24.73 -11.48
C LYS A 183 4.80 25.08 -10.01
N GLU A 184 3.54 25.19 -9.60
CA GLU A 184 3.18 25.47 -8.20
C GLU A 184 3.62 24.34 -7.26
N ILE A 185 3.36 23.08 -7.62
CA ILE A 185 3.83 21.92 -6.84
C ILE A 185 5.34 21.97 -6.69
N LYS A 186 6.07 22.19 -7.78
CA LYS A 186 7.53 22.25 -7.79
C LYS A 186 8.07 23.40 -6.92
N GLN A 187 7.43 24.57 -6.94
CA GLN A 187 7.81 25.69 -6.07
C GLN A 187 7.68 25.35 -4.58
N ILE A 188 6.57 24.71 -4.20
CA ILE A 188 6.35 24.28 -2.81
C ILE A 188 7.37 23.21 -2.41
N GLU A 189 7.59 22.20 -3.25
CA GLU A 189 8.56 21.14 -2.96
C GLU A 189 9.99 21.68 -2.84
N ASN A 190 10.40 22.58 -3.73
CA ASN A 190 11.70 23.24 -3.65
C ASN A 190 11.88 23.98 -2.33
N ARG A 191 10.85 24.69 -1.87
CA ARG A 191 10.88 25.38 -0.58
C ARG A 191 11.00 24.40 0.58
N ILE A 192 10.20 23.34 0.60
CA ILE A 192 10.24 22.29 1.64
C ILE A 192 11.63 21.66 1.71
N ASN A 193 12.21 21.33 0.55
CA ASN A 193 13.50 20.65 0.46
C ASN A 193 14.65 21.58 0.85
N ARG A 194 14.68 22.82 0.34
CA ARG A 194 15.73 23.81 0.63
C ARG A 194 15.82 24.14 2.11
N GLU A 195 14.68 24.34 2.76
CA GLU A 195 14.61 24.69 4.19
C GLU A 195 14.48 23.47 5.12
N ASN A 196 14.48 22.24 4.56
CA ASN A 196 14.28 20.99 5.29
C ASN A 196 13.06 21.02 6.24
N LEU A 197 11.92 21.49 5.73
CA LEU A 197 10.70 21.70 6.53
C LEU A 197 9.94 20.40 6.82
N GLN A 198 10.15 19.37 6.00
CA GLN A 198 9.41 18.10 6.02
C GLN A 198 9.37 17.42 7.41
N PRO A 199 10.48 17.33 8.19
CA PRO A 199 10.44 16.70 9.50
C PRO A 199 9.58 17.48 10.51
N ARG A 200 9.60 18.82 10.45
CA ARG A 200 8.79 19.66 11.34
C ARG A 200 7.32 19.60 10.94
N MET A 201 7.01 19.78 9.65
CA MET A 201 5.65 19.67 9.10
C MET A 201 5.00 18.33 9.49
N SER A 202 5.73 17.23 9.29
CA SER A 202 5.23 15.90 9.60
C SER A 202 4.90 15.69 11.09
N LYS A 203 5.67 16.32 12.00
CA LYS A 203 5.39 16.28 13.45
C LYS A 203 4.14 17.09 13.81
N LEU A 204 3.86 18.16 13.08
CA LEU A 204 2.71 19.04 13.32
C LEU A 204 1.40 18.45 12.80
N VAL A 205 1.41 17.83 11.61
CA VAL A 205 0.19 17.34 10.94
C VAL A 205 -0.12 15.88 11.27
N GLY A 206 0.89 15.00 11.24
CA GLY A 206 0.70 13.55 11.37
C GLY A 206 0.97 13.00 12.78
N GLY A 207 1.37 13.84 13.74
CA GLY A 207 1.88 13.38 15.04
C GLY A 207 3.05 12.40 14.92
N SER A 208 3.44 11.73 16.01
CA SER A 208 4.40 10.63 15.96
C SER A 208 3.80 9.48 15.15
N ARG A 209 4.17 9.39 13.85
CA ARG A 209 3.67 8.49 12.80
C ARG A 209 3.84 6.98 13.07
N TYR A 210 4.06 6.58 14.33
CA TYR A 210 4.46 5.25 14.75
C TYR A 210 3.74 4.78 16.03
N LYS A 211 2.47 5.18 16.26
CA LYS A 211 1.70 4.58 17.37
C LYS A 211 1.37 3.09 17.12
N TYR A 212 1.30 2.62 15.89
CA TYR A 212 0.97 1.21 15.60
C TYR A 212 2.00 0.20 16.12
N TRP A 213 3.27 0.58 16.28
CA TRP A 213 4.29 -0.27 16.92
C TRP A 213 4.10 -0.41 18.43
N LYS A 214 3.35 0.49 19.06
CA LYS A 214 3.01 0.40 20.48
C LYS A 214 1.85 -0.58 20.76
N TRP A 215 1.14 -1.01 19.70
CA TRP A 215 -0.04 -1.88 19.77
C TRP A 215 0.18 -3.24 19.10
N ARG A 216 1.42 -3.61 18.74
CA ARG A 216 1.70 -5.00 18.37
C ARG A 216 1.76 -5.82 19.64
N ASP A 217 1.08 -6.95 19.65
CA ASP A 217 1.38 -8.04 20.58
C ASP A 217 2.88 -8.33 20.55
N GLU A 218 3.46 -8.59 21.73
CA GLU A 218 4.87 -8.95 21.84
C GLU A 218 5.17 -10.15 20.94
N PRO A 219 6.28 -10.12 20.17
CA PRO A 219 6.72 -11.30 19.45
C PRO A 219 6.85 -12.46 20.44
N GLU A 220 6.50 -13.69 20.06
CA GLU A 220 6.52 -14.86 20.97
C GLU A 220 7.84 -15.02 21.74
N LYS A 221 8.97 -14.68 21.12
CA LYS A 221 10.30 -14.66 21.76
C LYS A 221 10.41 -13.74 22.99
N TYR A 222 9.55 -12.73 23.09
CA TYR A 222 9.54 -11.70 24.13
C TYR A 222 8.21 -11.65 24.90
N LYS A 223 7.30 -12.61 24.69
CA LYS A 223 6.13 -12.78 25.56
C LYS A 223 6.65 -13.19 26.93
N ASN A 224 6.62 -12.26 27.88
CA ASN A 224 6.97 -12.55 29.26
C ASN A 224 5.69 -12.93 30.02
N GLU A 225 5.58 -14.18 30.44
CA GLU A 225 4.43 -14.73 31.18
C GLU A 225 4.20 -14.03 32.54
N LEU A 226 5.21 -13.32 33.04
CA LEU A 226 5.16 -12.56 34.29
C LEU A 226 4.78 -11.09 34.06
N LYS A 227 4.61 -10.67 32.81
CA LYS A 227 4.29 -9.29 32.48
C LYS A 227 2.88 -8.96 32.94
N ASN A 228 2.73 -7.89 33.73
CA ASN A 228 1.48 -7.46 34.36
C ASN A 228 0.91 -8.43 35.42
N LYS A 229 1.63 -9.50 35.80
CA LYS A 229 1.29 -10.25 37.01
C LYS A 229 1.77 -9.43 38.22
N PRO A 230 0.88 -9.08 39.16
CA PRO A 230 1.32 -8.43 40.37
C PRO A 230 2.22 -9.38 41.19
N VAL A 231 3.27 -8.85 41.81
CA VAL A 231 4.30 -9.63 42.53
C VAL A 231 3.70 -10.59 43.57
N TYR A 232 2.55 -10.23 44.16
CA TYR A 232 1.86 -11.02 45.19
C TYR A 232 1.16 -12.30 44.67
N THR A 233 0.86 -12.40 43.37
CA THR A 233 0.24 -13.64 42.81
C THR A 233 1.16 -14.86 42.90
N LEU A 234 2.48 -14.66 42.90
CA LEU A 234 3.46 -15.74 43.10
C LEU A 234 3.57 -16.19 44.56
N GLN A 235 3.22 -15.31 45.52
CA GLN A 235 3.20 -15.66 46.93
C GLN A 235 1.97 -16.50 47.29
N GLU A 236 0.81 -16.22 46.69
CA GLU A 236 -0.42 -16.97 46.93
C GLU A 236 -0.35 -18.40 46.37
N GLU A 237 0.30 -18.61 45.22
CA GLU A 237 0.56 -19.96 44.67
C GLU A 237 1.54 -20.78 45.53
N TYR A 238 2.44 -20.12 46.27
CA TYR A 238 3.41 -20.78 47.18
C TYR A 238 2.85 -21.05 48.59
N MET A 239 1.80 -20.32 48.97
CA MET A 239 1.13 -20.42 50.27
C MET A 239 -0.15 -21.24 50.23
N GLY A 240 -0.48 -21.87 49.09
CA GLY A 240 -1.57 -22.83 48.94
C GLY A 240 -1.24 -24.21 49.54
N TYR A 241 -1.16 -24.25 50.87
CA TYR A 241 -1.33 -25.44 51.71
C TYR A 241 -2.41 -25.15 52.75
#